data_AF-A0A4Y7IWH0-F1
#
_entry.id   AF-A0A4Y7IWH0-F1
#
_cell.length_a   1.000
_cell.length_b   1.000
_cell.length_c   1.000
_cell.angle_alpha   90.00
_cell.angle_beta   90.00
_cell.angle_gamma   90.00
#
_symmetry.space_group_name_H-M   'P 1'
#
loop_
_entity.id
_entity.type
_entity.pdbx_description
1 polymer ?
#
loop_
_entity_poly.entity_id
_entity_poly.type
_entity_poly.pdbx_seq_one_letter_code
_entity_poly.pdbx_strand_id
1 'polypeptide(L)'
;MASILNQSTVSGHGDDVSHYQHGIPGIPTDGKVVLLKNSKLGSEAYLVGTNHISKHSAETVKKVINYVRPDVVAVELCAGRATDMNHNREYVTLFDLLCRSMSAPRGLRMKFGRFAMGFSQRQMHADDKIPGLEFKVAVEEASRVGARCSLIDQDVNLILEKVAKASSWKVIWDSLRTDGYQDTEYTRSYVKKVNILSKKHFPEFVRFYCLTL
;
A
#
# COMPACT_ATOMS: atom_id res chain seq x y z
N MET A 1 30.57 22.99 -28.47
CA MET A 1 30.47 22.40 -29.83
C MET A 1 29.34 21.39 -29.81
N ALA A 2 28.36 21.59 -30.70
CA ALA A 2 27.15 20.78 -30.80
C ALA A 2 27.40 19.53 -31.66
N SER A 3 26.63 18.46 -31.40
CA SER A 3 26.13 17.56 -32.45
C SER A 3 24.80 16.95 -32.00
N ILE A 4 23.91 16.77 -32.97
CA ILE A 4 22.45 16.58 -32.90
C ILE A 4 22.12 15.14 -33.36
N LEU A 5 20.91 14.69 -33.01
CA LEU A 5 20.09 13.58 -33.54
C LEU A 5 20.22 12.27 -32.74
N ASN A 6 19.15 11.67 -32.23
CA ASN A 6 17.93 11.37 -32.98
C ASN A 6 16.66 11.45 -32.09
N GLN A 7 15.69 12.26 -32.50
CA GLN A 7 14.30 12.14 -32.05
C GLN A 7 13.63 11.13 -32.99
N SER A 8 13.21 9.98 -32.44
CA SER A 8 12.27 9.11 -33.12
C SER A 8 10.90 9.34 -32.52
N THR A 9 10.08 10.09 -33.24
CA THR A 9 8.63 10.11 -33.12
C THR A 9 8.08 8.71 -33.42
N VAL A 10 7.34 8.12 -32.49
CA VAL A 10 6.46 6.99 -32.78
C VAL A 10 5.04 7.41 -32.40
N SER A 11 4.30 7.84 -33.40
CA SER A 11 2.84 7.86 -33.41
C SER A 11 2.35 6.52 -33.95
N GLY A 12 1.52 5.80 -33.21
CA GLY A 12 0.87 4.59 -33.73
C GLY A 12 0.22 3.77 -32.63
N HIS A 13 -1.11 3.70 -32.68
CA HIS A 13 -1.95 2.70 -32.02
C HIS A 13 -1.39 1.28 -32.23
N GLY A 14 -1.17 0.56 -31.14
CA GLY A 14 -0.83 -0.86 -31.14
C GLY A 14 -0.59 -1.31 -29.71
N ASP A 15 -1.31 -2.34 -29.28
CA ASP A 15 -1.20 -2.99 -27.97
C ASP A 15 0.25 -3.40 -27.68
N ASP A 16 0.94 -2.66 -26.81
CA ASP A 16 2.35 -2.91 -26.49
C ASP A 16 2.45 -4.00 -25.41
N VAL A 17 2.50 -5.24 -25.89
CA VAL A 17 2.72 -6.43 -25.09
C VAL A 17 4.17 -6.42 -24.55
N SER A 18 4.30 -6.28 -23.22
CA SER A 18 5.38 -6.82 -22.37
C SER A 18 6.71 -6.06 -22.16
N HIS A 19 6.65 -4.82 -21.66
CA HIS A 19 7.86 -4.16 -21.11
C HIS A 19 8.35 -4.74 -19.77
N TYR A 20 7.52 -5.49 -19.04
CA TYR A 20 7.84 -6.02 -17.70
C TYR A 20 7.84 -7.55 -17.68
N GLN A 21 8.72 -8.16 -18.47
CA GLN A 21 8.88 -9.61 -18.48
C GLN A 21 9.42 -10.11 -17.13
N HIS A 22 8.62 -10.92 -16.43
CA HIS A 22 8.99 -11.52 -15.13
C HIS A 22 9.06 -13.06 -15.18
N GLY A 23 8.62 -13.69 -16.27
CA GLY A 23 8.76 -15.15 -16.50
C GLY A 23 7.85 -16.04 -15.64
N ILE A 24 6.85 -15.48 -14.96
CA ILE A 24 5.92 -16.24 -14.11
C ILE A 24 4.66 -16.57 -14.94
N PRO A 25 4.33 -17.86 -15.14
CA PRO A 25 3.19 -18.24 -15.96
C PRO A 25 1.86 -17.81 -15.33
N GLY A 26 0.94 -17.32 -16.15
CA GLY A 26 -0.42 -16.95 -15.72
C GLY A 26 -0.52 -15.64 -14.93
N ILE A 27 0.55 -14.84 -14.89
CA ILE A 27 0.54 -13.47 -14.38
C ILE A 27 0.75 -12.52 -15.58
N PRO A 28 -0.13 -11.51 -15.78
CA PRO A 28 0.04 -10.51 -16.84
C PRO A 28 1.30 -9.67 -16.66
N THR A 29 1.95 -9.30 -17.76
CA THR A 29 3.09 -8.38 -17.79
C THR A 29 2.66 -6.91 -17.83
N ASP A 30 1.62 -6.56 -17.07
CA ASP A 30 1.00 -5.22 -17.02
C ASP A 30 1.76 -4.23 -16.12
N GLY A 31 2.90 -4.64 -15.56
CA GLY A 31 3.74 -3.83 -14.67
C GLY A 31 3.35 -3.91 -13.19
N LYS A 32 2.33 -4.69 -12.81
CA LYS A 32 2.05 -4.99 -11.39
C LYS A 32 3.10 -5.92 -10.78
N VAL A 33 3.69 -6.79 -11.58
CA VAL A 33 4.83 -7.63 -11.17
C VAL A 33 6.03 -7.28 -12.02
N VAL A 34 7.12 -6.89 -11.37
CA VAL A 34 8.35 -6.46 -12.03
C VAL A 34 9.54 -7.24 -11.49
N LEU A 35 10.33 -7.81 -12.39
CA LEU A 35 11.59 -8.47 -12.06
C LEU A 35 12.74 -7.47 -12.15
N LEU A 36 13.45 -7.28 -11.05
CA LEU A 36 14.64 -6.46 -10.95
C LEU A 36 15.85 -7.39 -10.79
N LYS A 37 16.86 -7.23 -11.65
CA LYS A 37 18.09 -8.03 -11.59
C LYS A 37 19.28 -7.14 -11.27
N ASN A 38 20.11 -7.58 -10.34
CA ASN A 38 21.38 -6.95 -10.06
C ASN A 38 22.50 -7.74 -10.73
N SER A 39 22.98 -7.30 -11.90
CA SER A 39 24.02 -8.00 -12.65
C SER A 39 25.37 -8.11 -11.92
N LYS A 40 25.63 -7.27 -10.90
CA LYS A 40 26.88 -7.30 -10.14
C LYS A 40 26.86 -8.34 -9.02
N LEU A 41 25.73 -8.50 -8.35
CA LEU A 41 25.57 -9.42 -7.22
C LEU A 41 24.90 -10.74 -7.62
N GLY A 42 24.34 -10.82 -8.82
CA GLY A 42 23.56 -11.97 -9.29
C GLY A 42 22.21 -12.11 -8.57
N SER A 43 21.79 -11.12 -7.77
CA SER A 43 20.54 -11.17 -7.01
C SER A 43 19.35 -10.72 -7.85
N GLU A 44 18.20 -11.36 -7.63
CA GLU A 44 16.93 -11.02 -8.26
C GLU A 44 15.92 -10.56 -7.21
N ALA A 45 15.07 -9.60 -7.58
CA ALA A 45 13.99 -9.11 -6.74
C ALA A 45 12.70 -8.98 -7.54
N TYR A 46 11.62 -9.57 -7.05
CA TYR A 46 10.28 -9.44 -7.63
C TYR A 46 9.51 -8.39 -6.84
N LEU A 47 9.22 -7.25 -7.49
CA LEU A 47 8.38 -6.20 -6.94
C LEU A 47 6.92 -6.48 -7.33
N VAL A 48 6.05 -6.64 -6.34
CA VAL A 48 4.63 -6.92 -6.54
C VAL A 48 3.81 -5.74 -6.04
N GLY A 49 3.25 -4.97 -6.97
CA GLY A 49 2.30 -3.90 -6.67
C GLY A 49 0.93 -4.49 -6.30
N THR A 50 0.48 -4.19 -5.09
CA THR A 50 -0.80 -4.67 -4.56
C THR A 50 -1.80 -3.54 -4.39
N ASN A 51 -3.09 -3.85 -4.56
CA ASN A 51 -4.17 -3.01 -4.08
C ASN A 51 -4.72 -3.62 -2.79
N HIS A 52 -4.63 -2.90 -1.66
CA HIS A 52 -4.86 -3.42 -0.31
C HIS A 52 -6.25 -3.99 -0.02
N ILE A 53 -7.17 -3.84 -0.95
CA ILE A 53 -8.58 -4.26 -0.83
C ILE A 53 -8.93 -5.35 -1.86
N SER A 54 -7.99 -5.71 -2.74
CA SER A 54 -8.24 -6.65 -3.85
C SER A 54 -7.85 -8.08 -3.49
N LYS A 55 -8.83 -9.00 -3.53
CA LYS A 55 -8.59 -10.45 -3.46
C LYS A 55 -7.62 -10.92 -4.55
N HIS A 56 -7.67 -10.30 -5.73
CA HIS A 56 -6.78 -10.60 -6.85
C HIS A 56 -5.31 -10.27 -6.55
N SER A 57 -5.05 -9.22 -5.76
CA SER A 57 -3.68 -8.92 -5.29
C SER A 57 -3.16 -10.03 -4.38
N ALA A 58 -3.98 -10.55 -3.47
CA ALA A 58 -3.59 -11.66 -2.60
C ALA A 58 -3.29 -12.95 -3.39
N GLU A 59 -4.10 -13.27 -4.39
CA GLU A 59 -3.84 -14.41 -5.29
C GLU A 59 -2.56 -14.25 -6.09
N THR A 60 -2.29 -13.04 -6.60
CA THR A 60 -1.06 -12.72 -7.33
C THR A 60 0.16 -12.91 -6.42
N VAL A 61 0.13 -12.36 -5.20
CA VAL A 61 1.19 -12.54 -4.20
C VAL A 61 1.45 -14.02 -3.93
N LYS A 62 0.38 -14.80 -3.70
CA LYS A 62 0.49 -16.25 -3.49
C LYS A 62 1.16 -16.95 -4.67
N LYS A 63 0.74 -16.66 -5.90
CA LYS A 63 1.31 -17.27 -7.12
C LYS A 63 2.79 -16.93 -7.26
N VAL A 64 3.16 -15.66 -7.06
CA VAL A 64 4.56 -15.21 -7.16
C VAL A 64 5.44 -15.93 -6.14
N ILE A 65 5.07 -15.93 -4.85
CA ILE A 65 5.88 -16.55 -3.79
C ILE A 65 6.05 -18.06 -4.04
N ASN A 66 5.00 -18.74 -4.47
CA ASN A 66 5.05 -20.19 -4.72
C ASN A 66 5.89 -20.57 -5.93
N TYR A 67 5.84 -19.76 -6.98
CA TYR A 67 6.59 -20.01 -8.19
C TYR A 67 8.07 -19.68 -8.01
N VAL A 68 8.36 -18.49 -7.46
CA VAL A 68 9.74 -17.99 -7.31
C VAL A 68 10.48 -18.70 -6.17
N ARG A 69 9.77 -19.10 -5.10
CA ARG A 69 10.36 -19.65 -3.86
C ARG A 69 11.54 -18.81 -3.35
N PRO A 70 11.32 -17.53 -3.01
CA PRO A 70 12.42 -16.62 -2.68
C PRO A 70 13.08 -16.96 -1.34
N ASP A 71 14.33 -16.53 -1.15
CA ASP A 71 15.02 -16.62 0.16
C ASP A 71 14.40 -15.70 1.22
N VAL A 72 13.86 -14.56 0.77
CA VAL A 72 13.29 -13.51 1.61
C VAL A 72 12.02 -12.94 0.98
N VAL A 73 10.98 -12.76 1.80
CA VAL A 73 9.78 -12.01 1.46
C VAL A 73 9.75 -10.74 2.32
N ALA A 74 9.88 -9.58 1.68
CA ALA A 74 9.76 -8.28 2.32
C ALA A 74 8.32 -7.76 2.15
N VAL A 75 7.66 -7.42 3.25
CA VAL A 75 6.24 -7.01 3.26
C VAL A 75 6.12 -5.59 3.78
N GLU A 76 5.39 -4.73 3.06
CA GLU A 76 5.07 -3.34 3.44
C GLU A 76 4.04 -3.29 4.61
N LEU A 77 4.42 -3.93 5.71
CA LEU A 77 3.64 -4.07 6.92
C LEU A 77 4.53 -3.85 8.13
N CYS A 78 4.03 -3.16 9.15
CA CYS A 78 4.76 -2.93 10.40
C CYS A 78 4.29 -3.88 11.50
N ALA A 79 5.13 -4.13 12.52
CA ALA A 79 4.89 -5.15 13.54
C ALA A 79 3.55 -4.98 14.29
N GLY A 80 3.17 -3.73 14.60
CA GLY A 80 1.88 -3.43 15.22
C GLY A 80 0.70 -3.87 14.34
N ARG A 81 0.75 -3.55 13.04
CA ARG A 81 -0.28 -3.95 12.08
C ARG A 81 -0.31 -5.47 11.86
N ALA A 82 0.84 -6.13 11.83
CA ALA A 82 0.92 -7.60 11.75
C ALA A 82 0.27 -8.27 12.96
N THR A 83 0.48 -7.73 14.16
CA THR A 83 -0.15 -8.23 15.39
C THR A 83 -1.66 -8.06 15.37
N ASP A 84 -2.13 -6.90 14.91
CA ASP A 84 -3.56 -6.58 14.77
C ASP A 84 -4.27 -7.45 13.73
N MET A 85 -3.57 -7.90 12.69
CA MET A 85 -4.11 -8.79 11.65
C MET A 85 -4.28 -10.23 12.13
N ASN A 86 -3.43 -10.69 13.04
CA ASN A 86 -3.49 -12.04 13.59
C ASN A 86 -4.52 -12.19 14.72
N HIS A 87 -4.93 -11.10 15.35
CA HIS A 87 -6.01 -11.13 16.33
C HIS A 87 -7.36 -11.22 15.62
N ASN A 88 -8.14 -12.26 15.95
CA ASN A 88 -9.54 -12.34 15.57
C ASN A 88 -10.25 -11.13 16.19
N ARG A 89 -10.55 -10.12 15.39
CA ARG A 89 -11.22 -8.92 15.88
C ARG A 89 -12.66 -9.31 16.24
N GLU A 90 -12.93 -9.36 17.54
CA GLU A 90 -14.30 -9.25 18.05
C GLU A 90 -14.99 -8.05 17.41
N TYR A 91 -16.31 -8.12 17.21
CA TYR A 91 -17.09 -7.02 16.66
C TYR A 91 -16.90 -5.77 17.55
N VAL A 92 -16.10 -4.81 17.08
CA VAL A 92 -15.82 -3.58 17.83
C VAL A 92 -16.94 -2.58 17.55
N THR A 93 -17.70 -2.15 18.57
CA THR A 93 -18.74 -1.13 18.39
C THR A 93 -18.12 0.25 18.08
N LEU A 94 -18.89 1.16 17.48
CA LEU A 94 -18.43 2.54 17.27
C LEU A 94 -18.08 3.22 18.59
N PHE A 95 -18.85 2.90 19.64
CA PHE A 95 -18.61 3.40 20.98
C PHE A 95 -17.28 2.87 21.55
N ASP A 96 -17.01 1.57 21.41
CA ASP A 96 -15.73 0.99 21.86
C ASP A 96 -14.55 1.60 21.12
N LEU A 97 -14.68 1.82 19.81
CA LEU A 97 -13.65 2.48 19.03
C LEU A 97 -13.39 3.91 19.53
N LEU A 98 -14.46 4.66 19.82
CA LEU A 98 -14.36 6.00 20.39
C LEU A 98 -13.67 5.96 21.75
N CYS A 99 -14.12 5.10 22.65
CA CYS A 99 -13.55 4.94 24.00
C CYS A 99 -12.06 4.57 23.95
N ARG A 100 -11.69 3.57 23.13
CA ARG A 100 -10.29 3.14 22.94
C ARG A 100 -9.43 4.27 22.38
N SER A 101 -9.98 5.04 21.45
CA SER A 101 -9.25 6.16 20.87
C SER A 101 -9.07 7.33 21.85
N MET A 102 -10.12 7.63 22.62
CA MET A 102 -10.12 8.73 23.58
C MET A 102 -9.33 8.43 24.86
N SER A 103 -9.14 7.16 25.19
CA SER A 103 -8.35 6.71 26.35
C SER A 103 -6.83 6.73 26.12
N ALA A 104 -6.37 6.91 24.87
CA ALA A 104 -4.95 6.96 24.58
C ALA A 104 -4.27 8.21 25.19
N PRO A 105 -3.05 8.13 25.77
CA PRO A 105 -2.38 9.24 26.45
C PRO A 105 -1.78 10.30 25.47
N ARG A 106 -2.45 10.58 24.35
CA ARG A 106 -1.95 11.47 23.27
C ARG A 106 -2.86 12.68 23.07
N GLY A 107 -2.35 13.70 22.38
CA GLY A 107 -3.12 14.93 22.09
C GLY A 107 -4.41 14.65 21.30
N LEU A 108 -5.39 15.54 21.43
CA LEU A 108 -6.75 15.37 20.87
C LEU A 108 -6.76 14.98 19.39
N ARG A 109 -5.86 15.55 18.58
CA ARG A 109 -5.72 15.28 17.14
C ARG A 109 -5.36 13.83 16.84
N MET A 110 -4.48 13.22 17.65
CA MET A 110 -4.14 11.80 17.54
C MET A 110 -5.33 10.92 17.86
N LYS A 111 -6.10 11.28 18.89
CA LYS A 111 -7.32 10.57 19.28
C LYS A 111 -8.34 10.59 18.14
N PHE A 112 -8.58 11.74 17.51
CA PHE A 112 -9.49 11.79 16.36
C PHE A 112 -8.94 11.05 15.13
N GLY A 113 -7.62 11.15 14.84
CA GLY A 113 -7.00 10.42 13.74
C GLY A 113 -7.10 8.89 13.90
N ARG A 114 -6.85 8.35 15.10
CA ARG A 114 -7.01 6.92 15.39
C ARG A 114 -8.47 6.47 15.27
N PHE A 115 -9.40 7.30 15.74
CA PHE A 115 -10.83 7.02 15.60
C PHE A 115 -11.25 6.98 14.13
N ALA A 116 -10.84 7.99 13.34
CA ALA A 116 -11.12 8.04 11.91
C ALA A 116 -10.60 6.81 11.17
N MET A 117 -9.34 6.41 11.41
CA MET A 117 -8.77 5.20 10.79
C MET A 117 -9.52 3.92 11.17
N GLY A 118 -9.88 3.75 12.44
CA GLY A 118 -10.66 2.59 12.87
C GLY A 118 -12.08 2.59 12.29
N PHE A 119 -12.68 3.76 12.14
CA PHE A 119 -14.01 3.93 11.54
C PHE A 119 -13.98 3.53 10.06
N SER A 120 -13.00 4.00 9.31
CA SER A 120 -12.78 3.61 7.91
C SER A 120 -12.55 2.11 7.77
N GLN A 121 -11.73 1.50 8.63
CA GLN A 121 -11.53 0.03 8.63
C GLN A 121 -12.85 -0.71 8.86
N ARG A 122 -13.65 -0.28 9.84
CA ARG A 122 -14.96 -0.87 10.11
C ARG A 122 -15.92 -0.76 8.93
N GLN A 123 -15.95 0.39 8.25
CA GLN A 123 -16.76 0.57 7.04
C GLN A 123 -16.31 -0.39 5.92
N MET A 124 -15.01 -0.54 5.68
CA MET A 124 -14.50 -1.50 4.69
C MET A 124 -14.91 -2.95 5.02
N HIS A 125 -14.82 -3.35 6.29
CA HIS A 125 -15.28 -4.68 6.70
C HIS A 125 -16.78 -4.89 6.49
N ALA A 126 -17.61 -3.85 6.66
CA ALA A 126 -19.04 -3.93 6.38
C ALA A 126 -19.35 -4.10 4.87
N ASP A 127 -18.44 -3.64 4.01
CA ASP A 127 -18.51 -3.80 2.55
C ASP A 127 -17.84 -5.11 2.06
N ASP A 128 -17.58 -6.08 2.94
CA ASP A 128 -16.85 -7.34 2.67
C ASP A 128 -15.44 -7.14 2.06
N LYS A 129 -14.88 -5.93 2.22
CA LYS A 129 -13.53 -5.56 1.81
C LYS A 129 -12.62 -5.79 3.01
N ILE A 130 -11.82 -6.87 2.97
CA ILE A 130 -10.84 -7.18 4.02
C ILE A 130 -9.51 -6.49 3.65
N PRO A 131 -9.18 -5.34 4.27
CA PRO A 131 -7.91 -4.68 3.99
C PRO A 131 -6.73 -5.53 4.48
N GLY A 132 -5.66 -5.61 3.70
CA GLY A 132 -4.43 -6.27 4.12
C GLY A 132 -4.39 -7.79 3.90
N LEU A 133 -5.35 -8.35 3.14
CA LEU A 133 -5.37 -9.78 2.84
C LEU A 133 -4.09 -10.23 2.11
N GLU A 134 -3.59 -9.42 1.19
CA GLU A 134 -2.35 -9.64 0.45
C GLU A 134 -1.14 -9.76 1.38
N PHE A 135 -1.09 -8.97 2.45
CA PHE A 135 0.00 -9.03 3.42
C PHE A 135 -0.09 -10.29 4.29
N LYS A 136 -1.31 -10.67 4.69
CA LYS A 136 -1.54 -11.91 5.44
C LYS A 136 -1.07 -13.12 4.62
N VAL A 137 -1.49 -13.16 3.36
CA VAL A 137 -1.07 -14.20 2.41
C VAL A 137 0.44 -14.16 2.18
N ALA A 138 1.07 -12.99 2.08
CA ALA A 138 2.52 -12.88 1.94
C ALA A 138 3.27 -13.53 3.12
N VAL A 139 2.84 -13.23 4.35
CA VAL A 139 3.46 -13.77 5.57
C VAL A 139 3.24 -15.28 5.69
N GLU A 140 2.02 -15.75 5.44
CA GLU A 140 1.68 -17.19 5.51
C GLU A 140 2.42 -17.99 4.44
N GLU A 141 2.44 -17.51 3.19
CA GLU A 141 3.10 -18.19 2.08
C GLU A 141 4.63 -18.15 2.21
N ALA A 142 5.21 -17.07 2.76
CA ALA A 142 6.63 -17.01 3.08
C ALA A 142 7.03 -18.13 4.06
N SER A 143 6.26 -18.30 5.14
CA SER A 143 6.46 -19.38 6.10
C SER A 143 6.33 -20.75 5.43
N ARG A 144 5.31 -20.93 4.58
CA ARG A 144 5.03 -22.20 3.88
C ARG A 144 6.16 -22.63 2.94
N VAL A 145 6.80 -21.70 2.25
CA VAL A 145 7.92 -22.03 1.33
C VAL A 145 9.28 -22.08 2.03
N GLY A 146 9.34 -21.74 3.32
CA GLY A 146 10.57 -21.68 4.11
C GLY A 146 11.39 -20.39 3.91
N ALA A 147 10.77 -19.34 3.36
CA ALA A 147 11.41 -18.05 3.16
C ALA A 147 11.47 -17.25 4.47
N ARG A 148 12.49 -16.40 4.62
CA ARG A 148 12.54 -15.42 5.72
C ARG A 148 11.53 -14.30 5.46
N CYS A 149 10.71 -13.95 6.45
CA CYS A 149 9.76 -12.86 6.33
C CYS A 149 10.29 -11.59 7.03
N SER A 150 10.41 -10.49 6.30
CA SER A 150 10.85 -9.19 6.81
C SER A 150 9.75 -8.14 6.68
N LEU A 151 9.39 -7.51 7.79
CA LEU A 151 8.45 -6.40 7.85
C LEU A 151 9.21 -5.09 7.59
N ILE A 152 8.93 -4.41 6.48
CA ILE A 152 9.72 -3.25 6.01
C ILE A 152 9.02 -1.90 6.15
N ASP A 153 7.83 -1.85 6.74
CA ASP A 153 7.09 -0.60 6.93
C ASP A 153 7.30 0.03 8.32
N GLN A 154 7.10 1.35 8.40
CA GLN A 154 7.21 2.13 9.62
C GLN A 154 5.97 1.96 10.52
N ASP A 155 6.17 2.11 11.85
CA ASP A 155 5.06 2.09 12.80
C ASP A 155 4.02 3.16 12.48
N VAL A 156 2.78 2.71 12.25
CA VAL A 156 1.62 3.55 11.93
C VAL A 156 1.37 4.63 12.98
N ASN A 157 1.67 4.38 14.25
CA ASN A 157 1.50 5.36 15.31
C ASN A 157 2.50 6.52 15.18
N LEU A 158 3.73 6.24 14.72
CA LEU A 158 4.73 7.27 14.46
C LEU A 158 4.35 8.09 13.23
N ILE A 159 3.86 7.44 12.17
CA ILE A 159 3.34 8.13 10.98
C ILE A 159 2.17 9.03 11.39
N LEU A 160 1.20 8.49 12.14
CA LEU A 160 0.04 9.25 12.58
C LEU A 160 0.45 10.42 13.48
N GLU A 161 1.45 10.26 14.34
CA GLU A 161 1.96 11.35 15.18
C GLU A 161 2.56 12.48 14.35
N LYS A 162 3.37 12.15 13.35
CA LYS A 162 3.92 13.14 12.41
C LYS A 162 2.80 13.85 11.65
N VAL A 163 1.85 13.08 11.10
CA VAL A 163 0.68 13.62 10.39
C VAL A 163 -0.16 14.50 11.30
N ALA A 164 -0.42 14.11 12.54
CA ALA A 164 -1.21 14.87 13.49
C ALA A 164 -0.51 16.16 13.96
N LYS A 165 0.82 16.23 13.92
CA LYS A 165 1.58 17.47 14.16
C LYS A 165 1.52 18.41 12.95
N ALA A 166 1.63 17.87 11.75
CA ALA A 166 1.72 18.64 10.50
C ALA A 166 0.35 19.06 9.91
N SER A 167 -0.70 18.29 10.16
CA SER A 167 -2.00 18.50 9.50
C SER A 167 -2.74 19.68 10.11
N SER A 168 -3.74 20.21 9.42
CA SER A 168 -4.76 21.12 9.98
C SER A 168 -6.02 20.33 10.37
N TRP A 169 -6.89 20.88 11.24
CA TRP A 169 -8.15 20.20 11.60
C TRP A 169 -9.04 19.90 10.39
N LYS A 170 -8.93 20.73 9.35
CA LYS A 170 -9.56 20.52 8.04
C LYS A 170 -9.20 19.16 7.41
N VAL A 171 -7.94 18.72 7.52
CA VAL A 171 -7.51 17.43 6.95
C VAL A 171 -8.17 16.26 7.67
N ILE A 172 -8.18 16.30 9.00
CA ILE A 172 -8.84 15.28 9.84
C ILE A 172 -10.33 15.23 9.53
N TRP A 173 -10.95 16.39 9.34
CA TRP A 173 -12.36 16.52 9.02
C TRP A 173 -12.70 16.01 7.61
N ASP A 174 -11.88 16.32 6.61
CA ASP A 174 -12.07 15.84 5.24
C ASP A 174 -11.89 14.30 5.15
N SER A 175 -10.98 13.72 5.95
CA SER A 175 -10.83 12.25 6.06
C SER A 175 -12.05 11.56 6.69
N LEU A 176 -12.78 12.23 7.57
CA LEU A 176 -14.04 11.71 8.13
C LEU A 176 -15.21 11.85 7.15
N ARG A 177 -15.13 12.82 6.23
CA ARG A 177 -16.17 13.11 5.22
C ARG A 177 -16.03 12.33 3.93
N THR A 178 -14.94 11.60 3.73
CA THR A 178 -14.63 11.04 2.41
C THR A 178 -15.72 10.06 1.99
N ASP A 179 -16.38 10.38 0.88
CA ASP A 179 -17.41 9.57 0.23
C ASP A 179 -16.85 8.19 -0.14
N GLY A 180 -17.74 7.20 -0.15
CA GLY A 180 -17.43 5.77 -0.18
C GLY A 180 -16.28 5.34 -1.11
N TYR A 181 -15.51 4.38 -0.62
CA TYR A 181 -14.42 3.73 -1.36
C TYR A 181 -14.96 3.05 -2.63
N GLN A 182 -14.80 3.70 -3.77
CA GLN A 182 -15.04 3.08 -5.08
C GLN A 182 -13.82 2.26 -5.50
N ASP A 183 -14.06 1.05 -5.98
CA ASP A 183 -13.05 0.20 -6.59
C ASP A 183 -12.63 0.83 -7.93
N THR A 184 -11.69 1.75 -7.87
CA THR A 184 -11.18 2.47 -9.02
C THR A 184 -9.91 1.80 -9.52
N GLU A 185 -9.81 1.61 -10.83
CA GLU A 185 -8.61 1.08 -11.45
C GLU A 185 -7.47 2.10 -11.30
N TYR A 186 -6.44 1.74 -10.52
CA TYR A 186 -5.30 2.61 -10.24
C TYR A 186 -4.37 2.70 -11.47
N THR A 187 -4.75 3.54 -12.44
CA THR A 187 -3.92 3.84 -13.61
C THR A 187 -2.81 4.84 -13.27
N ARG A 188 -1.70 4.82 -14.03
CA ARG A 188 -0.59 5.78 -13.86
C ARG A 188 -1.04 7.23 -13.97
N SER A 189 -2.02 7.52 -14.84
CA SER A 189 -2.62 8.85 -15.00
C SER A 189 -3.44 9.24 -13.76
N TYR A 190 -4.21 8.31 -13.20
CA TYR A 190 -4.95 8.53 -11.95
C TYR A 190 -4.02 8.84 -10.79
N VAL A 191 -2.98 8.02 -10.58
CA VAL A 191 -1.99 8.24 -9.50
C VAL A 191 -1.30 9.60 -9.64
N LYS A 192 -0.92 10.00 -10.86
CA LYS A 192 -0.37 11.34 -11.12
C LYS A 192 -1.36 12.44 -10.75
N LYS A 193 -2.64 12.30 -11.13
CA LYS A 193 -3.70 13.27 -10.82
C LYS A 193 -3.91 13.41 -9.31
N VAL A 194 -3.99 12.30 -8.59
CA VAL A 194 -4.13 12.28 -7.11
C VAL A 194 -2.92 12.93 -6.45
N ASN A 195 -1.70 12.64 -6.91
CA ASN A 195 -0.49 13.23 -6.35
C ASN A 195 -0.46 14.76 -6.55
N ILE A 196 -0.84 15.25 -7.73
CA ILE A 196 -0.97 16.69 -8.01
C ILE A 196 -2.05 17.33 -7.12
N LEU A 197 -3.22 16.70 -7.00
CA LEU A 197 -4.31 17.20 -6.16
C LEU A 197 -3.93 17.23 -4.68
N SER A 198 -3.23 16.20 -4.20
CA SER A 198 -2.74 16.10 -2.82
C SER A 198 -1.70 17.18 -2.53
N LYS A 199 -0.75 17.43 -3.44
CA LYS A 199 0.20 18.55 -3.32
C LYS A 199 -0.50 19.91 -3.26
N LYS A 200 -1.60 20.08 -4.00
CA LYS A 200 -2.37 21.33 -4.03
C LYS A 200 -3.18 21.57 -2.76
N HIS A 201 -3.85 20.54 -2.23
CA HIS A 201 -4.78 20.70 -1.10
C HIS A 201 -4.14 20.40 0.26
N PHE A 202 -3.11 19.57 0.28
CA PHE A 202 -2.44 19.08 1.49
C PHE A 202 -0.90 19.13 1.33
N PRO A 203 -0.30 20.29 1.03
CA PRO A 203 1.13 20.41 0.76
C PRO A 203 2.00 19.94 1.94
N GLU A 204 1.57 20.25 3.18
CA GLU A 204 2.23 19.76 4.40
C GLU A 204 2.20 18.23 4.48
N PHE A 205 1.07 17.60 4.17
CA PHE A 205 0.92 16.15 4.21
C PHE A 205 1.87 15.44 3.23
N VAL A 206 1.95 15.92 1.98
CA VAL A 206 2.85 15.33 0.96
C VAL A 206 4.32 15.50 1.33
N ARG A 207 4.69 16.64 1.92
CA ARG A 207 6.07 16.91 2.36
C ARG A 207 6.52 15.93 3.42
N PHE A 208 5.63 15.54 4.35
CA PHE A 208 5.95 14.56 5.38
C PHE A 208 5.90 13.10 4.88
N TYR A 209 4.94 12.75 4.02
CA TYR A 209 4.80 11.36 3.54
C TYR A 209 5.94 10.93 2.60
N CYS A 210 6.37 11.81 1.67
CA CYS A 210 7.45 11.50 0.73
C CYS A 210 8.86 11.46 1.36
N LEU A 211 9.05 11.98 2.58
CA LEU A 211 10.35 11.98 3.27
C LEU A 211 10.56 10.73 4.15
N THR A 212 9.61 9.80 4.17
CA THR A 212 9.63 8.67 5.11
C THR A 212 9.53 7.28 4.44
N LEU A 213 9.51 7.25 3.10
CA LEU A 213 9.76 6.07 2.25
C LEU A 213 11.15 6.22 1.61
#